data_AF-C7H6H5-F1
#
_entry.id   AF-C7H6H5-F1
#
_cell.length_a   1.000
_cell.length_b   1.000
_cell.length_c   1.000
_cell.angle_alpha   90.00
_cell.angle_beta   90.00
_cell.angle_gamma   90.00
#
_symmetry.space_group_name_H-M   'P 1'
#
loop_
_entity.id
_entity.type
_entity.pdbx_description
1 polymer ?
#
loop_
_entity_poly.entity_id
_entity_poly.type
_entity_poly.pdbx_seq_one_letter_code
_entity_poly.pdbx_strand_id
1 'polypeptide(L)'
;MAKWLDIKGPVVADTVYADSTLVAKDVSFTLPGIEFLTADVQAMGNMTVPLIGLLENMELSITKIGVDNGLRRMNRLEKQSFEFRWVQNVVKSDGSTAPEGCKAFVRTMPA
;
A
#
# COMPACT_ATOMS: atom_id res chain seq x y z
N MET A 1 -0.37 25.88 -18.58
CA MET A 1 0.60 24.80 -18.84
C MET A 1 0.13 23.54 -18.13
N ALA A 2 -0.05 22.43 -18.82
CA ALA A 2 -0.34 21.16 -18.15
C ALA A 2 0.87 20.80 -17.28
N LYS A 3 0.64 20.61 -15.98
CA LYS A 3 1.69 20.21 -15.03
C LYS A 3 2.09 18.78 -15.37
N TRP A 4 3.35 18.57 -15.73
CA TRP A 4 3.88 17.22 -15.95
C TRP A 4 3.73 16.40 -14.66
N LEU A 5 3.28 15.16 -14.81
CA LEU A 5 3.24 14.17 -13.74
C LEU A 5 4.25 13.08 -14.10
N ASP A 6 5.20 12.84 -13.20
CA ASP A 6 6.21 11.81 -13.41
C ASP A 6 5.57 10.43 -13.57
N ILE A 7 6.04 9.68 -14.56
CA ILE A 7 5.53 8.34 -14.84
C ILE A 7 6.19 7.38 -13.87
N LYS A 8 5.39 6.82 -12.95
CA LYS A 8 5.84 5.80 -12.00
C LYS A 8 5.82 4.44 -12.71
N GLY A 9 7.02 3.93 -13.00
CA GLY A 9 7.23 2.63 -13.63
C GLY A 9 7.07 1.46 -12.67
N PRO A 10 7.39 0.23 -13.12
CA PRO A 10 7.23 -0.96 -12.30
C PRO A 10 8.15 -0.96 -11.08
N VAL A 11 7.72 -1.67 -10.04
CA VAL A 11 8.53 -1.97 -8.86
C VAL A 11 9.65 -2.95 -9.26
N VAL A 12 10.88 -2.61 -8.91
CA VAL A 12 12.11 -3.35 -9.26
C VAL A 12 12.55 -4.28 -8.14
N ALA A 13 12.34 -3.87 -6.89
CA ALA A 13 12.66 -4.66 -5.71
C ALA A 13 11.82 -4.18 -4.54
N ASP A 14 11.48 -5.10 -3.65
CA ASP A 14 10.64 -4.83 -2.52
C ASP A 14 10.99 -5.72 -1.31
N THR A 15 10.76 -5.18 -0.12
CA THR A 15 11.05 -5.84 1.14
C THR A 15 10.02 -5.45 2.19
N VAL A 16 9.71 -6.40 3.07
CA VAL A 16 8.82 -6.20 4.21
C VAL A 16 9.58 -6.46 5.49
N TYR A 17 9.42 -5.53 6.42
CA TYR A 17 9.91 -5.64 7.78
C TYR A 17 8.72 -5.71 8.73
N ALA A 18 8.81 -6.56 9.75
CA ALA A 18 7.90 -6.57 10.88
C ALA A 18 8.71 -6.26 12.14
N ASP A 19 8.29 -5.25 12.90
CA ASP A 19 8.94 -4.79 14.12
C ASP A 19 10.46 -4.58 13.92
N SER A 20 10.81 -3.85 12.85
CA SER A 20 12.18 -3.54 12.42
C SER A 20 13.03 -4.75 11.97
N THR A 21 12.46 -5.95 11.89
CA THR A 21 13.15 -7.16 11.40
C THR A 21 12.74 -7.46 9.97
N LEU A 22 13.69 -7.70 9.07
CA LEU A 22 13.39 -8.12 7.70
C LEU A 22 12.70 -9.49 7.72
N VAL A 23 11.46 -9.57 7.22
CA VAL A 23 10.66 -10.80 7.25
C VAL A 23 10.46 -11.44 5.88
N ALA A 24 10.44 -10.63 4.82
CA ALA A 24 10.29 -11.10 3.45
C ALA A 24 10.95 -10.14 2.46
N LYS A 25 11.37 -10.69 1.32
CA LYS A 25 11.78 -9.97 0.11
C LYS A 25 10.95 -10.47 -1.05
N ASP A 26 10.88 -9.75 -2.17
CA ASP A 26 10.19 -10.20 -3.39
C ASP A 26 8.75 -10.67 -3.08
N VAL A 27 7.95 -9.74 -2.55
CA VAL A 27 6.55 -9.93 -2.19
C VAL A 27 5.66 -9.03 -3.04
N SER A 28 4.39 -9.43 -3.16
CA SER A 28 3.34 -8.55 -3.66
C SER A 28 2.54 -8.06 -2.46
N PHE A 29 2.34 -6.76 -2.33
CA PHE A 29 1.49 -6.20 -1.27
C PHE A 29 0.61 -5.08 -1.81
N THR A 30 -0.58 -4.95 -1.22
CA THR A 30 -1.48 -3.83 -1.46
C THR A 30 -1.56 -3.01 -0.19
N LEU A 31 -1.11 -1.76 -0.25
CA LEU A 31 -1.23 -0.84 0.87
C LEU A 31 -2.70 -0.48 1.11
N PRO A 32 -3.09 -0.15 2.36
CA PRO A 32 -4.48 0.18 2.65
C PRO A 32 -4.96 1.40 1.85
N GLY A 33 -6.10 1.22 1.17
CA GLY A 33 -6.79 2.29 0.46
C GLY A 33 -7.38 3.31 1.43
N ILE A 34 -7.39 4.57 1.03
CA ILE A 34 -8.07 5.65 1.75
C ILE A 34 -9.30 6.02 0.94
N GLU A 35 -10.42 5.38 1.25
CA GLU A 35 -11.69 5.56 0.56
C GLU A 35 -12.75 6.04 1.54
N PHE A 36 -13.57 7.02 1.13
CA PHE A 36 -14.67 7.52 1.95
C PHE A 36 -15.79 6.49 1.98
N LEU A 37 -16.32 6.23 3.17
CA LEU A 37 -17.56 5.48 3.31
C LEU A 37 -18.68 6.27 2.63
N THR A 38 -19.44 5.63 1.75
CA THR A 38 -20.54 6.29 1.04
C THR A 38 -21.90 5.92 1.59
N ALA A 39 -22.85 6.85 1.52
CA ALA A 39 -24.26 6.60 1.80
C ALA A 39 -25.12 6.98 0.60
N ASP A 40 -26.20 6.23 0.38
CA ASP A 40 -27.21 6.59 -0.60
C ASP A 40 -28.24 7.54 0.02
N VAL A 41 -28.39 8.72 -0.57
CA VAL A 41 -29.40 9.71 -0.20
C VAL A 41 -30.51 9.68 -1.26
N GLN A 42 -31.74 9.45 -0.82
CA GLN A 42 -32.91 9.48 -1.69
C GLN A 42 -33.39 10.92 -1.88
N ALA A 43 -32.99 11.54 -3.00
CA ALA A 43 -33.52 12.81 -3.46
C ALA A 43 -33.62 12.80 -5.00
N MET A 44 -34.84 12.63 -5.54
CA MET A 44 -35.13 12.54 -6.99
C MET A 44 -34.36 11.45 -7.76
N GLY A 45 -33.85 10.44 -7.06
CA GLY A 45 -33.03 9.34 -7.55
C GLY A 45 -32.15 8.80 -6.42
N ASN A 46 -31.38 7.74 -6.68
CA ASN A 46 -30.34 7.30 -5.75
C ASN A 46 -29.08 8.13 -6.01
N MET A 47 -28.69 8.97 -5.05
CA MET A 47 -27.44 9.73 -5.10
C MET A 47 -26.48 9.19 -4.04
N THR A 48 -25.35 8.63 -4.47
CA THR A 48 -24.28 8.15 -3.58
C THR A 48 -23.39 9.34 -3.18
N VAL A 49 -23.33 9.63 -1.88
CA VAL A 49 -22.51 10.72 -1.34
C VAL A 49 -21.46 10.19 -0.36
N PRO A 50 -20.24 10.75 -0.37
CA PRO A 50 -19.23 10.41 0.63
C PRO A 50 -19.60 10.98 1.99
N LEU A 51 -19.51 10.14 3.02
CA LEU A 51 -19.65 10.56 4.41
C LEU A 51 -18.32 11.17 4.87
N ILE A 52 -18.26 12.50 4.84
CA ILE A 52 -17.06 13.24 5.24
C ILE A 52 -16.68 12.90 6.68
N GLY A 53 -15.46 12.42 6.86
CA GLY A 53 -14.93 12.01 8.17
C GLY A 53 -15.04 10.51 8.46
N LEU A 54 -15.72 9.73 7.61
CA LEU A 54 -15.77 8.27 7.69
C LEU A 54 -15.01 7.65 6.51
N LEU A 55 -14.16 6.67 6.82
CA LEU A 55 -13.41 5.88 5.84
C LEU A 55 -13.90 4.44 5.88
N GLU A 56 -13.77 3.77 4.73
CA GLU A 56 -13.92 2.32 4.64
C GLU A 56 -12.86 1.58 5.47
N ASN A 57 -13.12 0.29 5.71
CA ASN A 57 -12.16 -0.56 6.39
C ASN A 57 -10.86 -0.65 5.59
N MET A 58 -9.76 -0.24 6.23
CA MET A 58 -8.42 -0.29 5.66
C MET A 58 -7.86 -1.71 5.72
N GLU A 59 -7.73 -2.37 4.57
CA GLU A 59 -7.16 -3.72 4.46
C GLU A 59 -5.75 -3.69 3.87
N LEU A 60 -4.85 -4.49 4.44
CA LEU A 60 -3.49 -4.71 3.96
C LEU A 60 -3.37 -6.17 3.53
N SER A 61 -2.94 -6.41 2.30
CA SER A 61 -2.62 -7.75 1.82
C SER A 61 -1.13 -7.90 1.53
N ILE A 62 -0.57 -9.06 1.86
CA ILE A 62 0.81 -9.43 1.58
C ILE A 62 0.82 -10.86 1.03
N THR A 63 1.35 -11.04 -0.16
CA THR A 63 1.49 -12.33 -0.85
C THR A 63 2.95 -12.61 -1.11
N LYS A 64 3.42 -13.78 -0.66
CA LYS A 64 4.76 -14.30 -0.94
C LYS A 64 4.64 -15.64 -1.65
N ILE A 65 5.37 -15.80 -2.76
CA ILE A 65 5.55 -17.12 -3.39
C ILE A 65 6.70 -17.83 -2.67
N GLY A 66 6.39 -18.99 -2.08
CA GLY A 66 7.35 -19.79 -1.31
C GLY A 66 7.31 -19.52 0.20
N VAL A 67 8.26 -20.09 0.93
CA VAL A 67 8.34 -20.00 2.40
C VAL A 67 9.55 -19.19 2.80
N ASP A 68 9.31 -18.08 3.49
CA ASP A 68 10.35 -17.34 4.22
C ASP A 68 10.25 -17.63 5.71
N ASN A 69 11.38 -17.86 6.38
CA ASN A 69 11.40 -18.12 7.83
C ASN A 69 10.89 -16.90 8.64
N GLY A 70 11.05 -15.69 8.08
CA GLY A 70 10.50 -14.45 8.65
C GLY A 70 8.99 -14.33 8.49
N LEU A 71 8.39 -14.98 7.48
CA LEU A 71 6.96 -14.90 7.16
C LEU A 71 6.10 -15.40 8.33
N ARG A 72 6.56 -16.44 9.04
CA ARG A 72 5.86 -17.00 10.22
C ARG A 72 5.61 -15.94 11.30
N ARG A 73 6.47 -14.93 11.41
CA ARG A 73 6.31 -13.86 12.40
C ARG A 73 5.09 -12.99 12.10
N MET A 74 4.68 -12.89 10.84
CA MET A 74 3.54 -12.09 10.41
C MET A 74 2.20 -12.74 10.77
N ASN A 75 2.14 -14.04 11.06
CA ASN A 75 0.90 -14.76 11.37
C ASN A 75 0.54 -14.76 12.86
N ARG A 76 1.06 -13.82 13.65
CA ARG A 76 0.73 -13.73 15.08
C ARG A 76 -0.49 -12.82 15.26
N LEU A 77 -1.47 -13.28 16.04
CA LEU A 77 -2.69 -12.53 16.39
C LEU A 77 -2.39 -11.43 17.41
N GLU A 78 -1.53 -10.49 17.03
CA GLU A 78 -1.17 -9.32 17.82
C GLU A 78 -0.98 -8.12 16.90
N LYS A 79 -0.93 -6.92 17.48
CA LYS A 79 -0.62 -5.70 16.72
C LYS A 79 0.86 -5.70 16.33
N GLN A 80 1.12 -5.57 15.03
CA GLN A 80 2.47 -5.55 14.46
C GLN A 80 2.71 -4.25 13.71
N SER A 81 3.96 -3.79 13.72
CA SER A 81 4.39 -2.64 12.94
C SER A 81 5.09 -3.10 11.68
N PHE A 82 4.44 -2.94 10.54
CA PHE A 82 5.00 -3.26 9.23
C PHE A 82 5.68 -2.04 8.61
N GLU A 83 6.83 -2.30 8.00
CA GLU A 83 7.51 -1.35 7.14
C GLU A 83 7.70 -1.99 5.75
N PHE A 84 7.08 -1.36 4.76
CA PHE A 84 7.19 -1.71 3.36
C PHE A 84 8.21 -0.79 2.72
N ARG A 85 9.18 -1.38 2.02
CA ARG A 85 10.14 -0.62 1.22
C ARG A 85 10.13 -1.18 -0.18
N TRP A 86 10.01 -0.31 -1.17
CA TRP A 86 10.11 -0.70 -2.57
C TRP A 86 10.86 0.35 -3.38
N VAL A 87 11.42 -0.08 -4.50
CA VAL A 87 12.10 0.81 -5.45
C VAL A 87 11.38 0.72 -6.78
N GLN A 88 11.11 1.86 -7.40
CA GLN A 88 10.48 1.94 -8.73
C GLN A 88 11.27 2.87 -9.65
N ASN A 89 11.29 2.56 -10.94
CA ASN A 89 11.90 3.44 -11.93
C ASN A 89 10.91 4.54 -12.31
N VAL A 90 11.35 5.79 -12.26
CA VAL A 90 10.50 6.95 -12.55
C VAL A 90 11.02 7.72 -13.74
N VAL A 91 10.13 7.98 -14.71
CA VAL A 91 10.42 8.80 -15.89
C VAL A 91 10.02 10.24 -15.62
N LYS A 92 10.99 11.15 -15.72
CA LYS A 92 10.79 12.58 -15.49
C LYS A 92 10.42 13.31 -16.78
N SER A 93 10.07 14.59 -16.66
CA SER A 93 9.65 15.44 -17.79
C SER A 93 10.72 15.62 -18.87
N ASP A 94 11.99 15.46 -18.50
CA ASP A 94 13.15 15.55 -19.40
C ASP A 94 13.48 14.23 -20.11
N GLY A 95 12.66 13.19 -19.90
CA GLY A 95 12.87 11.85 -20.44
C GLY A 95 13.94 11.03 -19.71
N SER A 96 14.58 11.59 -18.67
CA SER A 96 15.50 10.83 -17.83
C SER A 96 14.75 9.82 -16.96
N THR A 97 15.44 8.73 -16.61
CA THR A 97 14.93 7.71 -15.70
C THR A 97 15.81 7.65 -14.46
N ALA A 98 15.18 7.58 -13.28
CA ALA A 98 15.89 7.44 -12.02
C ALA A 98 15.15 6.48 -11.08
N PRO A 99 15.87 5.69 -10.26
CA PRO A 99 15.24 4.89 -9.23
C PRO A 99 14.75 5.78 -8.08
N GLU A 100 13.49 5.62 -7.70
CA GLU A 100 12.91 6.24 -6.50
C GLU A 100 12.64 5.17 -5.45
N GLY A 101 13.17 5.37 -4.24
CA GLY A 101 12.86 4.56 -3.08
C GLY A 101 11.59 5.05 -2.40
N CYS A 102 10.63 4.15 -2.22
CA CYS A 102 9.38 4.40 -1.55
C CYS A 102 9.32 3.60 -0.24
N LYS A 103 8.60 4.16 0.73
CA LYS A 103 8.45 3.57 2.06
C LYS A 103 7.08 3.86 2.63
N ALA A 104 6.46 2.85 3.22
CA ALA A 104 5.22 2.98 3.96
C ALA A 104 5.32 2.26 5.31
N PHE A 105 4.71 2.84 6.33
CA PHE A 105 4.55 2.24 7.64
C PHE A 105 3.09 1.95 7.89
N VAL A 106 2.77 0.71 8.25
CA VAL A 106 1.39 0.30 8.56
C VAL A 106 1.41 -0.45 9.88
N ARG A 107 0.57 -0.02 10.81
CA ARG A 107 0.36 -0.74 12.06
C ARG A 107 -1.00 -1.42 12.00
N THR A 108 -1.00 -2.74 12.00
CA THR A 108 -2.22 -3.54 11.90
C THR A 108 -2.11 -4.84 12.68
N MET A 109 -3.17 -5.62 12.71
CA MET A 109 -3.21 -6.98 13.24
C MET A 109 -3.66 -7.92 12.10
N PRO A 110 -3.05 -9.10 11.95
CA PRO A 110 -3.51 -10.10 10.99
C PRO A 110 -4.96 -10.52 11.31
N ALA A 111 -5.76 -10.67 10.26
CA ALA A 111 -7.12 -11.21 10.33
C ALA A 111 -7.11 -12.75 10.25
#